data_AF-A0A931Q0J8-F1
#
_entry.id   AF-A0A931Q0J8-F1
#
_cell.length_a   1.000
_cell.length_b   1.000
_cell.length_c   1.000
_cell.angle_alpha   90.00
_cell.angle_beta   90.00
_cell.angle_gamma   90.00
#
_symmetry.space_group_name_H-M   'P 1'
#
loop_
_entity.id
_entity.type
_entity.pdbx_description
1 polymer ?
#
loop_
_entity_poly.entity_id
_entity_poly.type
_entity_poly.pdbx_seq_one_letter_code
_entity_poly.pdbx_strand_id
1 'polypeptide(L)'
;MNTNEVAKVYDTVLSIPGMNETVKLNIQISRKNVLLLNRIIERGLTIKDNDKSGSLMDIFSKESLQELGAFSDECLKKAGLVDLNEKLKELDGK
;
A
#
# COMPACT_ATOMS: atom_id res chain seq x y z
N MET A 1 23.43 5.68 2.02
CA MET A 1 22.40 5.67 3.08
C MET A 1 22.18 4.24 3.48
N ASN A 2 22.47 3.90 4.73
CA ASN A 2 22.20 2.57 5.26
C ASN A 2 20.71 2.47 5.63
N THR A 3 20.09 1.29 5.56
CA THR A 3 18.64 1.07 5.79
C THR A 3 18.19 1.60 7.16
N ASN A 4 19.07 1.53 8.15
CA ASN A 4 18.86 2.10 9.50
C ASN A 4 18.75 3.63 9.53
N GLU A 5 19.42 4.35 8.63
CA GLU A 5 19.31 5.82 8.54
C GLU A 5 17.97 6.21 7.91
N VAL A 6 17.52 5.45 6.90
CA VAL A 6 16.24 5.66 6.24
C VAL A 6 15.09 5.42 7.23
N ALA A 7 15.14 4.33 8.00
CA ALA A 7 14.12 4.04 9.02
C ALA A 7 13.98 5.18 10.04
N LYS A 8 15.10 5.69 10.57
CA LYS A 8 15.11 6.82 11.52
C LYS A 8 14.52 8.10 10.93
N VAL A 9 14.77 8.38 9.64
CA VAL A 9 14.19 9.53 8.96
C VAL A 9 12.67 9.37 8.85
N TYR A 10 12.18 8.19 8.46
CA TYR A 10 10.75 7.93 8.40
C TYR A 10 10.09 8.03 9.79
N ASP A 11 10.67 7.45 10.84
CA ASP A 11 10.15 7.58 12.21
C ASP A 11 10.02 9.04 12.64
N THR A 12 11.03 9.85 12.33
CA THR A 12 11.04 11.27 12.65
C THR A 12 9.96 12.03 11.88
N VAL A 13 9.81 11.76 10.57
CA VAL A 13 8.79 12.38 9.72
C VAL A 13 7.38 11.99 10.16
N LEU A 14 7.15 10.71 10.46
CA LEU A 14 5.84 10.20 10.91
C LEU A 14 5.48 10.71 12.32
N SER A 15 6.46 11.17 13.09
CA SER A 15 6.26 11.82 14.39
C SER A 15 5.90 13.31 14.28
N ILE A 16 5.86 13.89 13.08
CA ILE A 16 5.48 15.29 12.87
C ILE A 16 3.98 15.47 13.21
N PRO A 17 3.61 16.48 14.02
CA PRO A 17 2.21 16.81 14.27
C PRO A 17 1.44 17.03 12.96
N GLY A 18 0.26 16.43 12.84
CA GLY A 18 -0.56 16.48 11.63
C GLY A 18 -0.47 15.24 10.73
N MET A 19 0.49 14.33 10.95
CA MET A 19 0.63 13.10 10.14
C MET A 19 -0.53 12.10 10.32
N ASN A 20 -1.31 12.23 11.39
CA ASN A 20 -2.52 11.43 11.63
C ASN A 20 -3.82 12.16 11.24
N GLU A 21 -3.72 13.34 10.61
CA GLU A 21 -4.91 14.07 10.17
C GLU A 21 -5.52 13.42 8.93
N THR A 22 -6.83 13.23 8.94
CA THR A 22 -7.56 12.71 7.78
C THR A 22 -7.67 13.79 6.70
N VAL A 23 -7.21 13.47 5.49
CA VAL A 23 -7.31 14.34 4.33
C VAL A 23 -8.27 13.78 3.29
N LYS A 24 -9.00 14.65 2.58
CA LYS A 24 -9.85 14.26 1.46
C LYS A 24 -9.03 14.22 0.17
N LEU A 25 -8.89 13.03 -0.42
CA LEU A 25 -8.20 12.84 -1.70
C LEU A 25 -9.20 12.86 -2.86
N ASN A 26 -9.04 13.82 -3.78
CA ASN A 26 -9.77 13.85 -5.05
C ASN A 26 -8.89 13.30 -6.17
N ILE A 27 -9.10 12.03 -6.55
CA ILE A 27 -8.22 11.31 -7.49
C ILE A 27 -8.99 11.01 -8.78
N GLN A 28 -8.41 11.36 -9.92
CA GLN A 28 -8.88 10.99 -11.25
C GLN A 28 -7.77 10.26 -11.99
N ILE A 29 -7.86 8.93 -12.05
CA ILE A 29 -6.87 8.07 -12.72
C ILE A 29 -7.58 7.04 -13.62
N SER A 30 -6.86 6.51 -14.60
CA SER A 30 -7.40 5.50 -15.51
C SER A 30 -7.61 4.16 -14.81
N ARG A 31 -8.54 3.34 -15.32
CA ARG A 31 -8.77 1.96 -14.84
C ARG A 31 -7.47 1.13 -14.79
N LYS A 32 -6.60 1.30 -15.79
CA LYS A 32 -5.27 0.68 -15.83
C LYS A 32 -4.44 1.05 -14.59
N ASN A 33 -4.42 2.33 -14.23
CA ASN A 33 -3.63 2.81 -13.10
C ASN A 33 -4.25 2.39 -11.76
N VAL A 34 -5.57 2.31 -11.66
CA VAL A 34 -6.25 1.75 -10.47
C VAL A 34 -5.82 0.30 -10.25
N LEU A 35 -5.85 -0.52 -11.30
CA LEU A 35 -5.46 -1.92 -11.22
C LEU A 35 -3.97 -2.07 -10.85
N LEU A 36 -3.10 -1.26 -11.46
CA LEU A 36 -1.68 -1.25 -11.14
C LEU A 36 -1.41 -0.83 -9.69
N LEU A 37 -2.10 0.21 -9.21
CA LEU A 37 -2.00 0.69 -7.84
C LEU A 37 -2.37 -0.42 -6.86
N ASN A 38 -3.49 -1.10 -7.09
CA ASN A 38 -3.92 -2.19 -6.22
C ASN A 38 -2.90 -3.32 -6.15
N ARG A 39 -2.38 -3.74 -7.31
CA ARG A 39 -1.36 -4.79 -7.40
C ARG A 39 -0.07 -4.44 -6.65
N ILE A 40 0.37 -3.18 -6.74
CA ILE A 40 1.58 -2.71 -6.05
C ILE A 40 1.38 -2.70 -4.54
N ILE A 41 0.23 -2.20 -4.06
CA ILE A 41 -0.11 -2.18 -2.64
C ILE A 41 -0.19 -3.60 -2.11
N GLU A 42 -0.94 -4.50 -2.76
CA GLU A 42 -1.05 -5.90 -2.34
C GLU A 42 0.30 -6.61 -2.29
N ARG A 43 1.14 -6.41 -3.31
CA ARG A 43 2.50 -6.96 -3.32
C ARG A 43 3.32 -6.42 -2.15
N GLY A 44 3.27 -5.11 -1.92
CA GLY A 44 3.94 -4.48 -0.79
C GLY A 44 3.53 -5.08 0.55
N LEU A 45 2.22 -5.28 0.76
CA LEU A 45 1.67 -5.84 1.98
C LEU A 45 1.97 -7.34 2.16
N THR A 46 2.24 -8.06 1.07
CA THR A 46 2.48 -9.52 1.08
C THR A 46 3.95 -9.89 1.26
N ILE A 47 4.89 -8.94 1.13
CA ILE A 47 6.33 -9.19 1.37
C ILE A 47 6.52 -9.50 2.85
N LYS A 48 6.47 -10.79 3.20
CA LYS A 48 6.80 -11.33 4.52
C LYS A 48 8.30 -11.63 4.59
N ASP A 49 9.01 -10.89 5.45
CA ASP A 49 10.06 -11.33 6.39
C ASP A 49 11.22 -12.24 5.96
N ASN A 50 11.34 -12.66 4.68
CA ASN A 50 12.40 -13.58 4.26
C ASN A 50 13.63 -12.88 3.68
N ASP A 51 13.59 -11.54 3.57
CA ASP A 51 14.76 -10.72 3.27
C ASP A 51 15.12 -9.92 4.52
N LYS A 52 16.26 -10.27 5.13
CA LYS A 52 16.83 -9.70 6.36
C LYS A 52 17.31 -8.25 6.18
N SER A 53 16.44 -7.37 5.73
CA SER A 53 16.73 -5.96 5.53
C SER A 53 15.47 -5.18 5.87
N GLY A 54 15.52 -4.42 6.97
CA GLY A 54 14.43 -3.61 7.50
C GLY A 54 13.59 -2.99 6.39
N SER A 55 12.45 -3.61 6.15
CA SER A 55 11.57 -3.22 5.08
C SER A 55 10.87 -1.95 5.52
N LEU A 56 10.57 -1.05 4.59
CA LEU A 56 9.77 0.14 4.88
C LEU A 56 8.46 -0.22 5.61
N MET A 57 7.96 -1.43 5.37
CA MET A 57 6.76 -1.98 6.02
C MET A 57 6.91 -2.19 7.53
N ASP A 58 8.12 -2.41 8.04
CA ASP A 58 8.38 -2.60 9.48
C ASP A 58 8.27 -1.29 10.26
N ILE A 59 8.32 -0.16 9.56
CA ILE A 59 8.20 1.20 10.12
C ILE A 59 6.72 1.59 10.28
N PHE A 60 5.84 1.05 9.45
CA PHE A 60 4.42 1.39 9.46
C PHE A 60 3.63 0.55 10.45
N SER A 61 2.61 1.14 11.07
CA SER A 61 1.70 0.40 11.93
C SER A 61 0.85 -0.58 11.12
N LYS A 62 0.48 -1.72 11.72
CA LYS A 62 -0.42 -2.70 11.10
C LYS A 62 -1.76 -2.08 10.70
N GLU A 63 -2.25 -1.15 11.49
CA GLU A 63 -3.50 -0.42 11.24
C GLU A 63 -3.38 0.41 9.95
N SER A 64 -2.32 1.23 9.82
CA SER A 64 -2.08 2.02 8.60
C SER A 64 -1.93 1.15 7.35
N LEU A 65 -1.29 -0.01 7.49
CA LEU A 65 -1.16 -0.98 6.40
C LEU A 65 -2.52 -1.61 6.01
N GLN A 66 -3.37 -1.90 6.99
CA GLN A 66 -4.74 -2.39 6.75
C GLN A 66 -5.62 -1.31 6.09
N GLU A 67 -5.54 -0.06 6.54
CA GLU A 67 -6.23 1.06 5.92
C GLU A 67 -5.81 1.27 4.47
N LEU A 68 -4.52 1.17 4.17
CA LEU A 68 -4.01 1.28 2.80
C LEU A 68 -4.49 0.13 1.91
N GLY A 69 -4.59 -1.09 2.46
CA GLY A 69 -5.22 -2.23 1.79
C GLY A 69 -6.71 -1.98 1.50
N ALA A 70 -7.46 -1.50 2.48
CA ALA A 70 -8.87 -1.17 2.31
C ALA A 70 -9.10 -0.05 1.28
N PHE A 71 -8.25 0.98 1.27
CA PHE A 71 -8.28 2.05 0.28
C PHE A 71 -8.04 1.53 -1.14
N SER A 72 -7.09 0.62 -1.29
CA SER A 72 -6.78 -0.06 -2.55
C SER A 72 -7.99 -0.82 -3.11
N ASP A 73 -8.70 -1.56 -2.24
CA ASP A 73 -9.93 -2.28 -2.61
C ASP A 73 -11.09 -1.33 -2.94
N GLU A 74 -11.21 -0.22 -2.22
CA GLU A 74 -12.20 0.81 -2.51
C GLU A 74 -11.97 1.44 -3.90
N CYS A 75 -10.72 1.64 -4.29
CA CYS A 75 -10.37 2.14 -5.62
C CYS A 75 -10.82 1.17 -6.72
N LEU A 76 -10.61 -0.14 -6.54
CA LEU A 76 -11.11 -1.16 -7.48
C LEU A 76 -12.64 -1.15 -7.57
N LYS A 77 -13.32 -1.05 -6.42
CA LYS A 77 -14.78 -0.99 -6.35
C LYS A 77 -15.32 0.22 -7.10
N LYS A 78 -14.75 1.41 -6.86
CA LYS A 78 -15.10 2.65 -7.57
C LYS A 78 -14.83 2.59 -9.07
N ALA A 79 -13.78 1.87 -9.48
CA ALA A 79 -13.44 1.70 -10.89
C ALA A 79 -14.24 0.60 -11.61
N GLY A 80 -15.01 -0.22 -10.87
CA GLY A 80 -15.73 -1.38 -11.41
C GLY A 80 -14.79 -2.48 -11.89
N LEU A 81 -13.68 -2.69 -11.19
CA LEU A 81 -12.61 -3.63 -11.59
C LEU A 81 -12.47 -4.84 -10.67
N VAL A 82 -13.35 -5.00 -9.67
CA VAL A 82 -13.26 -6.07 -8.67
C VAL A 82 -13.22 -7.45 -9.34
N ASP A 83 -14.24 -7.80 -10.13
CA ASP A 83 -14.32 -9.10 -10.81
C ASP A 83 -13.13 -9.37 -11.74
N LEU A 84 -12.62 -8.32 -12.40
CA LEU A 84 -11.45 -8.44 -13.27
C LEU A 84 -10.19 -8.73 -12.44
N ASN A 85 -10.01 -8.03 -11.32
CA ASN A 85 -8.88 -8.25 -10.43
C ASN A 85 -8.89 -9.67 -9.84
N GLU A 86 -10.06 -10.17 -9.43
CA GLU A 86 -10.23 -11.53 -8.94
C GLU A 86 -9.82 -12.57 -10.00
N LYS A 87 -10.35 -12.44 -11.23
CA LYS A 87 -9.95 -13.32 -12.34
C LYS A 87 -8.45 -13.27 -12.64
N LEU A 88 -7.84 -12.09 -12.55
CA LEU A 88 -6.39 -11.95 -12.72
C LEU A 88 -5.61 -12.66 -11.61
N LYS A 89 -6.06 -12.56 -10.35
CA LYS A 89 -5.45 -13.30 -9.23
C LYS A 89 -5.56 -14.81 -9.40
N GLU A 90 -6.68 -15.31 -9.91
CA GLU A 90 -6.83 -16.74 -10.23
C GLU A 90 -5.86 -17.20 -11.32
N LEU A 91 -5.50 -16.33 -12.27
CA LEU A 91 -4.53 -16.61 -13.33
C LEU A 91 -3.08 -16.56 -12.83
N ASP A 92 -2.77 -15.62 -11.93
CA ASP A 92 -1.44 -15.47 -11.32
C ASP A 92 -1.13 -16.49 -10.22
N GLY A 93 -2.15 -17.20 -9.71
CA GLY A 93 -2.02 -18.30 -8.75
C GLY A 93 -1.63 -19.65 -9.36
N LYS A 94 -1.25 -19.69 -10.65
CA LYS A 94 -0.62 -20.84 -11.34
C LYS A 94 0.84 -20.55 -11.63
#